data_AF-A0A8H7K0X9-F1
#
_entry.id   AF-A0A8H7K0X9-F1
#
_cell.length_a   1.000
_cell.length_b   1.000
_cell.length_c   1.000
_cell.angle_alpha   90.00
_cell.angle_beta   90.00
_cell.angle_gamma   90.00
#
_symmetry.space_group_name_H-M   'P 1'
#
loop_
_entity.id
_entity.type
_entity.pdbx_description
1 polymer ?
#
loop_
_entity_poly.entity_id
_entity_poly.type
_entity_poly.pdbx_seq_one_letter_code
_entity_poly.pdbx_strand_id
1 'polypeptide(L)'
;MVRDSVSALTDNPLVVHDLFLNNDSPVPHQKQFVPFEKKWGEDNLVGFGGTSLVETDYDNATGAVYYLVNHAEDYRGAGVAKVQVTDGVPIVTERLGDNGYWWDARENPKYGDVAAYRDVHSEYIYILGNAPGKIASWPDNAYIYQARVKAADAFNLSKYEYWWGREEGWKSDILTTFTAETAVLWGVGQGQIVYSQYFKTYFYVHLEGATVLLRSAPSPEGPWSAAKEIYTATPIDEGLVYAGVAYPYLDESGKTLTMAFTNNNHIQVIRVTFV
;
A
#
# COMPACT_ATOMS: atom_id res chain seq x y z
N MET A 1 -11.39 13.88 13.07
CA MET A 1 -11.05 14.29 11.69
C MET A 1 -10.01 13.32 11.22
N VAL A 2 -10.34 12.51 10.22
CA VAL A 2 -9.34 11.68 9.52
C VAL A 2 -8.79 12.53 8.39
N ARG A 3 -7.47 12.56 8.23
CA ARG A 3 -6.82 13.26 7.12
C ARG A 3 -5.80 12.32 6.50
N ASP A 4 -5.85 12.18 5.19
CA ASP A 4 -4.72 11.68 4.43
C ASP A 4 -3.95 12.88 3.86
N SER A 5 -2.64 12.79 3.87
CA SER A 5 -1.79 13.88 3.42
C SER A 5 -0.60 13.34 2.66
N VAL A 6 0.09 14.23 1.96
CA VAL A 6 1.22 13.86 1.12
C VAL A 6 2.41 14.76 1.43
N SER A 7 3.55 14.13 1.67
CA SER A 7 4.83 14.79 1.93
C SER A 7 5.90 14.13 1.07
N ALA A 8 6.87 14.92 0.61
CA ALA A 8 8.08 14.39 -0.01
C ALA A 8 9.05 13.92 1.06
N LEU A 9 9.62 12.73 0.86
CA LEU A 9 10.75 12.27 1.66
C LEU A 9 12.03 13.02 1.27
N THR A 10 13.01 13.03 2.18
CA THR A 10 14.34 13.57 1.93
C THR A 10 15.41 12.48 2.06
N ASP A 11 16.68 12.83 1.84
CA ASP A 11 17.82 11.95 2.12
C ASP A 11 17.95 11.62 3.62
N ASN A 12 17.34 12.44 4.48
CA ASN A 12 17.17 12.13 5.89
C ASN A 12 15.76 11.54 6.11
N PRO A 13 15.63 10.23 6.43
CA PRO A 13 14.34 9.58 6.63
C PRO A 13 13.52 10.11 7.82
N LEU A 14 14.10 10.96 8.66
CA LEU A 14 13.41 11.64 9.77
C LEU A 14 12.87 13.04 9.38
N VAL A 15 13.14 13.49 8.16
CA VAL A 15 12.74 14.81 7.68
C VAL A 15 11.91 14.64 6.41
N VAL A 16 10.73 15.25 6.42
CA VAL A 16 9.82 15.31 5.28
C VAL A 16 9.53 16.75 4.93
N HIS A 17 9.16 16.98 3.67
CA HIS A 17 8.66 18.27 3.20
C HIS A 17 7.17 18.12 2.86
N ASP A 18 6.32 18.77 3.64
CA ASP A 18 4.88 18.70 3.42
C ASP A 18 4.50 19.32 2.08
N LEU A 19 3.68 18.59 1.33
CA LEU A 19 3.16 19.01 0.04
C LEU A 19 1.67 19.31 0.16
N PHE A 20 1.11 19.90 -0.91
CA PHE A 20 -0.31 20.17 -1.06
C PHE A 20 -0.93 20.96 0.12
N LEU A 21 -0.30 22.08 0.46
CA LEU A 21 -0.68 22.92 1.58
C LEU A 21 -1.89 23.83 1.27
N ASN A 22 -2.57 24.27 2.32
CA ASN A 22 -3.57 25.34 2.26
C ASN A 22 -2.93 26.73 2.41
N ASN A 23 -3.75 27.78 2.51
CA ASN A 23 -3.29 29.17 2.62
C ASN A 23 -3.44 29.72 4.05
N ASP A 24 -3.45 28.85 5.06
CA ASP A 24 -3.57 29.28 6.45
C ASP A 24 -2.36 30.12 6.89
N SER A 25 -2.58 30.97 7.89
CA SER A 25 -1.56 31.85 8.47
C SER A 25 -1.60 31.76 10.00
N PRO A 26 -0.43 31.76 10.70
CA PRO A 26 0.93 31.91 10.15
C PRO A 26 1.53 30.63 9.57
N VAL A 27 0.89 29.47 9.79
CA VAL A 27 1.40 28.16 9.35
C VAL A 27 0.38 27.50 8.42
N PRO A 28 0.73 27.26 7.15
CA PRO A 28 -0.05 26.42 6.25
C PRO A 28 -0.16 24.98 6.76
N HIS A 29 -1.30 24.34 6.52
CA HIS A 29 -1.54 22.93 6.84
C HIS A 29 -1.76 22.12 5.56
N GLN A 30 -1.40 20.83 5.59
CA GLN A 30 -1.66 19.90 4.48
C GLN A 30 -3.17 19.80 4.20
N LYS A 31 -3.54 19.86 2.93
CA LYS A 31 -4.89 19.51 2.48
C LYS A 31 -5.07 17.99 2.51
N GLN A 32 -6.33 17.56 2.50
CA GLN A 32 -6.72 16.19 2.24
C GLN A 32 -6.19 15.77 0.86
N PHE A 33 -5.38 14.71 0.79
CA PHE A 33 -4.77 14.24 -0.45
C PHE A 33 -5.80 13.55 -1.36
N VAL A 34 -6.55 12.56 -0.86
CA VAL A 34 -7.67 11.95 -1.58
C VAL A 34 -8.94 12.73 -1.23
N PRO A 35 -9.50 13.53 -2.16
CA PRO A 35 -10.59 14.46 -1.85
C PRO A 35 -11.88 13.72 -1.50
N PHE A 36 -12.59 14.22 -0.48
CA PHE A 36 -13.95 13.79 -0.16
C PHE A 36 -14.93 14.19 -1.26
N GLU A 37 -15.84 13.29 -1.59
CA GLU A 37 -16.86 13.50 -2.61
C GLU A 37 -18.26 13.44 -2.00
N LYS A 38 -18.93 14.59 -1.93
CA LYS A 38 -20.27 14.71 -1.34
C LYS A 38 -21.31 13.83 -2.03
N LYS A 39 -21.16 13.59 -3.34
CA LYS A 39 -22.05 12.70 -4.11
C LYS A 39 -22.00 11.24 -3.62
N TRP A 40 -20.91 10.83 -2.96
CA TRP A 40 -20.72 9.52 -2.35
C TRP A 40 -21.00 9.53 -0.84
N GLY A 41 -21.53 10.65 -0.32
CA GLY A 41 -21.85 10.79 1.10
C GLY A 41 -20.60 10.85 2.00
N GLU A 42 -19.49 11.36 1.48
CA GLU A 42 -18.23 11.44 2.21
C GLU A 42 -18.01 12.79 2.89
N ASP A 43 -17.38 12.72 4.05
CA ASP A 43 -17.01 13.86 4.89
C ASP A 43 -15.70 13.56 5.63
N ASN A 44 -15.36 14.40 6.61
CA ASN A 44 -14.12 14.30 7.39
C ASN A 44 -14.06 13.14 8.41
N LEU A 45 -15.09 12.28 8.44
CA LEU A 45 -15.13 11.03 9.18
C LEU A 45 -14.84 9.81 8.28
N VAL A 46 -14.87 9.99 6.95
CA VAL A 46 -14.40 8.98 6.01
C VAL A 46 -12.89 8.99 5.99
N GLY A 47 -12.30 7.80 6.15
CA GLY A 47 -10.88 7.54 6.04
C GLY A 47 -10.51 6.97 4.67
N PHE A 48 -9.25 7.22 4.30
CA PHE A 48 -8.58 6.58 3.20
C PHE A 48 -7.33 5.88 3.76
N GLY A 49 -7.49 4.60 4.07
CA GLY A 49 -6.45 3.76 4.66
C GLY A 49 -5.65 2.98 3.63
N GLY A 50 -4.52 2.41 4.06
CA GLY A 50 -3.70 1.51 3.23
C GLY A 50 -3.20 2.15 1.93
N THR A 51 -2.95 3.46 1.94
CA THR A 51 -2.68 4.19 0.70
C THR A 51 -1.28 3.92 0.16
N SER A 52 -1.19 3.64 -1.13
CA SER A 52 0.08 3.41 -1.82
C SER A 52 0.11 4.17 -3.15
N LEU A 53 1.11 5.03 -3.33
CA LEU A 53 1.33 5.80 -4.56
C LEU A 53 2.35 5.09 -5.45
N VAL A 54 2.02 4.90 -6.71
CA VAL A 54 2.89 4.29 -7.73
C VAL A 54 2.89 5.11 -9.01
N GLU A 55 4.03 5.14 -9.69
CA GLU A 55 4.15 5.75 -11.02
C GLU A 55 3.42 4.89 -12.06
N THR A 56 2.67 5.55 -12.95
CA THR A 56 2.02 4.90 -14.10
C THR A 56 2.58 5.37 -15.43
N ASP A 57 3.02 6.63 -15.51
CA ASP A 57 3.61 7.25 -16.69
C ASP A 57 4.54 8.41 -16.27
N TYR A 58 5.85 8.17 -16.41
CA TYR A 58 6.90 9.14 -16.08
C TYR A 58 6.82 10.41 -16.95
N ASP A 59 6.66 10.24 -18.27
CA ASP A 59 6.73 11.33 -19.24
C ASP A 59 5.59 12.33 -19.06
N ASN A 60 4.42 11.83 -18.64
CA ASN A 60 3.24 12.66 -18.34
C ASN A 60 3.07 12.95 -16.85
N ALA A 61 4.07 12.64 -16.01
CA ALA A 61 4.07 12.86 -14.57
C ALA A 61 2.78 12.34 -13.89
N THR A 62 2.32 11.17 -14.32
CA THR A 62 1.09 10.55 -13.85
C THR A 62 1.40 9.35 -12.95
N GLY A 63 0.64 9.25 -11.86
CA GLY A 63 0.66 8.11 -10.95
C GLY A 63 -0.73 7.61 -10.62
N ALA A 64 -0.77 6.50 -9.89
CA ALA A 64 -1.98 5.95 -9.28
C ALA A 64 -1.79 5.89 -7.77
N VAL A 65 -2.81 6.31 -7.02
CA VAL A 65 -2.94 5.95 -5.61
C VAL A 65 -3.99 4.87 -5.47
N TYR A 66 -3.62 3.75 -4.83
CA TYR A 66 -4.57 2.74 -4.38
C TYR A 66 -4.91 3.01 -2.93
N TYR A 67 -6.18 2.83 -2.56
CA TYR A 67 -6.68 3.19 -1.24
C TYR A 67 -7.86 2.32 -0.82
N LEU A 68 -8.06 2.23 0.49
CA LEU A 68 -9.25 1.66 1.11
C LEU A 68 -10.14 2.78 1.65
N VAL A 69 -11.38 2.84 1.18
CA VAL A 69 -12.40 3.74 1.73
C VAL A 69 -12.99 3.10 2.98
N ASN A 70 -12.90 3.78 4.11
CA ASN A 70 -13.45 3.31 5.38
C ASN A 70 -14.19 4.41 6.14
N HIS A 71 -15.10 4.03 7.03
CA HIS A 71 -15.73 4.94 7.96
C HIS A 71 -15.74 4.29 9.35
N ALA A 72 -14.83 4.72 10.22
CA ALA A 72 -14.42 3.94 11.38
C ALA A 72 -13.96 2.51 10.94
N GLU A 73 -14.49 1.46 11.56
CA GLU A 73 -14.20 0.05 11.25
C GLU A 73 -15.04 -0.53 10.10
N ASP A 74 -15.86 0.30 9.44
CA ASP A 74 -16.64 -0.10 8.26
C ASP A 74 -15.85 0.11 6.97
N TYR A 75 -15.34 -0.97 6.40
CA TYR A 75 -14.60 -0.96 5.13
C TYR A 75 -15.59 -1.01 3.95
N ARG A 76 -15.70 0.09 3.19
CA ARG A 76 -16.68 0.22 2.11
C ARG A 76 -16.19 -0.38 0.79
N GLY A 77 -14.94 -0.08 0.42
CA GLY A 77 -14.39 -0.54 -0.84
C GLY A 77 -12.96 -0.10 -1.09
N ALA A 78 -12.26 -0.85 -1.93
CA ALA A 78 -10.92 -0.52 -2.39
C ALA A 78 -10.97 0.10 -3.79
N GLY A 79 -10.18 1.15 -4.00
CA GLY A 79 -10.23 1.97 -5.19
C GLY A 79 -8.86 2.38 -5.71
N VAL A 80 -8.90 3.03 -6.87
CA VAL A 80 -7.74 3.67 -7.50
C VAL A 80 -8.11 5.10 -7.90
N ALA A 81 -7.17 6.01 -7.74
CA ALA A 81 -7.30 7.39 -8.20
C ALA A 81 -6.13 7.75 -9.10
N LYS A 82 -6.42 8.55 -10.13
CA LYS A 82 -5.41 9.17 -10.96
C LYS A 82 -4.77 10.33 -10.21
N VAL A 83 -3.45 10.30 -10.14
CA VAL A 83 -2.61 11.35 -9.55
C VAL A 83 -1.87 12.05 -10.68
N GLN A 84 -1.96 13.37 -10.72
CA GLN A 84 -1.13 14.22 -11.58
C GLN A 84 -0.11 14.93 -10.70
N VAL A 85 1.17 14.87 -11.07
CA VAL A 85 2.18 15.71 -10.45
C VAL A 85 2.24 17.03 -11.20
N THR A 86 1.93 18.12 -10.50
CA THR A 86 1.94 19.49 -11.02
C THR A 86 2.87 20.32 -10.15
N ASP A 87 3.89 20.94 -10.75
CA ASP A 87 4.91 21.72 -10.03
C ASP A 87 5.55 20.95 -8.85
N GLY A 88 5.79 19.64 -9.04
CA GLY A 88 6.37 18.75 -8.02
C GLY A 88 5.39 18.31 -6.92
N VAL A 89 4.11 18.70 -7.01
CA VAL A 89 3.07 18.31 -6.05
C VAL A 89 2.15 17.26 -6.66
N PRO A 90 2.05 16.04 -6.08
CA PRO A 90 1.07 15.05 -6.48
C PRO A 90 -0.33 15.51 -6.05
N ILE A 91 -1.28 15.48 -6.98
CA ILE A 91 -2.67 15.87 -6.76
C ILE A 91 -3.57 14.75 -7.30
N VAL A 92 -4.48 14.25 -6.48
CA VAL A 92 -5.55 13.36 -6.96
C VAL A 92 -6.50 14.17 -7.84
N THR A 93 -6.63 13.75 -9.09
CA THR A 93 -7.45 14.42 -10.11
C THR A 93 -8.78 13.71 -10.36
N GLU A 94 -8.82 12.39 -10.18
CA GLU A 94 -10.00 11.58 -10.44
C GLU A 94 -9.97 10.30 -9.61
N ARG A 95 -11.06 9.99 -8.91
CA ARG A 95 -11.29 8.67 -8.30
C ARG A 95 -12.20 7.85 -9.19
N LEU A 96 -11.84 6.58 -9.39
CA LEU A 96 -12.53 5.70 -10.33
C LEU A 96 -13.55 4.79 -9.64
N GLY A 97 -14.61 4.45 -10.38
CA GLY A 97 -15.72 3.63 -9.91
C GLY A 97 -16.94 4.45 -9.49
N ASP A 98 -18.13 3.82 -9.52
CA ASP A 98 -19.41 4.51 -9.35
C ASP A 98 -19.56 5.17 -7.97
N ASN A 99 -18.91 4.59 -6.96
CA ASN A 99 -18.87 5.08 -5.58
C ASN A 99 -17.46 5.56 -5.17
N GLY A 100 -16.58 5.81 -6.13
CA GLY A 100 -15.19 6.18 -5.87
C GLY A 100 -14.29 5.01 -5.48
N TYR A 101 -14.72 3.79 -5.76
CA TYR A 101 -13.96 2.57 -5.63
C TYR A 101 -14.49 1.52 -6.62
N TRP A 102 -13.64 0.55 -7.00
CA TRP A 102 -14.02 -0.52 -7.92
C TRP A 102 -14.39 -1.81 -7.22
N TRP A 103 -13.71 -2.12 -6.12
CA TRP A 103 -13.86 -3.38 -5.42
C TRP A 103 -14.67 -3.17 -4.14
N ASP A 104 -15.86 -3.77 -4.09
CA ASP A 104 -16.67 -3.77 -2.86
C ASP A 104 -15.94 -4.59 -1.80
N ALA A 105 -15.59 -3.96 -0.68
CA ALA A 105 -14.76 -4.59 0.34
C ALA A 105 -15.47 -5.75 1.07
N ARG A 106 -16.80 -5.87 0.94
CA ARG A 106 -17.55 -7.03 1.44
C ARG A 106 -17.36 -8.25 0.55
N GLU A 107 -17.36 -8.05 -0.77
CA GLU A 107 -17.43 -9.12 -1.76
C GLU A 107 -16.08 -9.47 -2.38
N ASN A 108 -15.18 -8.50 -2.46
CA ASN A 108 -13.86 -8.60 -3.07
C ASN A 108 -12.75 -8.36 -2.05
N PRO A 109 -11.53 -8.88 -2.30
CA PRO A 109 -10.38 -8.46 -1.54
C PRO A 109 -10.17 -6.96 -1.64
N LYS A 110 -9.60 -6.37 -0.60
CA LYS A 110 -9.40 -4.92 -0.44
C LYS A 110 -8.17 -4.45 -1.24
N TYR A 111 -8.12 -4.78 -2.54
CA TYR A 111 -6.93 -4.65 -3.37
C TYR A 111 -6.25 -3.29 -3.27
N GLY A 112 -5.00 -3.28 -2.81
CA GLY A 112 -4.17 -2.10 -2.62
C GLY A 112 -4.04 -1.65 -1.17
N ASP A 113 -4.89 -2.13 -0.24
CA ASP A 113 -4.85 -1.73 1.17
C ASP A 113 -3.64 -2.28 1.94
N VAL A 114 -3.13 -3.44 1.53
CA VAL A 114 -1.94 -4.05 2.13
C VAL A 114 -0.67 -3.48 1.53
N ALA A 115 -0.60 -3.39 0.20
CA ALA A 115 0.52 -2.82 -0.55
C ALA A 115 0.13 -2.57 -2.01
N ALA A 116 0.79 -1.58 -2.64
CA ALA A 116 0.93 -1.49 -4.09
C ALA A 116 2.41 -1.41 -4.48
N TYR A 117 2.80 -2.06 -5.58
CA TYR A 117 4.18 -2.13 -6.03
C TYR A 117 4.27 -2.07 -7.55
N ARG A 118 4.92 -1.04 -8.08
CA ARG A 118 5.32 -0.96 -9.48
C ARG A 118 6.59 -1.79 -9.66
N ASP A 119 6.45 -2.93 -10.34
CA ASP A 119 7.56 -3.85 -10.50
C ASP A 119 8.65 -3.30 -11.42
N VAL A 120 9.90 -3.40 -10.96
CA VAL A 120 11.09 -2.90 -11.67
C VAL A 120 11.52 -3.84 -12.80
N HIS A 121 11.00 -5.07 -12.83
CA HIS A 121 11.32 -6.07 -13.85
C HIS A 121 10.20 -6.35 -14.86
N SER A 122 9.08 -5.64 -14.76
CA SER A 122 7.96 -5.79 -15.69
C SER A 122 7.21 -4.47 -15.89
N GLU A 123 6.13 -4.51 -16.67
CA GLU A 123 5.22 -3.38 -16.87
C GLU A 123 4.11 -3.31 -15.81
N TYR A 124 4.07 -4.26 -14.88
CA TYR A 124 2.95 -4.43 -13.97
C TYR A 124 3.07 -3.61 -12.68
N ILE A 125 1.91 -3.17 -12.21
CA ILE A 125 1.66 -2.78 -10.83
C ILE A 125 0.97 -3.97 -10.18
N TYR A 126 1.50 -4.42 -9.04
CA TYR A 126 0.90 -5.45 -8.20
C TYR A 126 0.23 -4.78 -7.00
N ILE A 127 -1.00 -5.18 -6.70
CA ILE A 127 -1.76 -4.67 -5.57
C ILE A 127 -2.23 -5.83 -4.69
N LEU A 128 -1.95 -5.72 -3.40
CA LEU A 128 -2.26 -6.73 -2.39
C LEU A 128 -3.43 -6.24 -1.54
N GLY A 129 -4.37 -7.13 -1.26
CA GLY A 129 -5.59 -6.82 -0.54
C GLY A 129 -5.90 -7.82 0.56
N ASN A 130 -6.34 -7.34 1.72
CA ASN A 130 -6.96 -8.19 2.74
C ASN A 130 -8.19 -8.93 2.20
N ALA A 131 -8.55 -10.04 2.83
CA ALA A 131 -9.73 -10.82 2.49
C ALA A 131 -11.03 -9.99 2.42
N PRO A 132 -12.01 -10.40 1.59
CA PRO A 132 -13.33 -9.77 1.58
C PRO A 132 -14.01 -9.83 2.94
N GLY A 133 -14.83 -8.83 3.29
CA GLY A 133 -15.53 -8.73 4.57
C GLY A 133 -16.52 -9.86 4.84
N LYS A 134 -17.01 -10.57 3.81
CA LYS A 134 -17.82 -11.78 4.00
C LYS A 134 -17.05 -12.97 4.56
N ILE A 135 -15.71 -12.93 4.52
CA ILE A 135 -14.84 -13.96 5.09
C ILE A 135 -14.44 -13.53 6.51
N ALA A 136 -15.14 -14.06 7.50
CA ALA A 136 -14.93 -13.71 8.91
C ALA A 136 -14.12 -14.76 9.70
N SER A 137 -14.07 -16.00 9.21
CA SER A 137 -13.45 -17.12 9.92
C SER A 137 -11.93 -17.12 9.78
N TRP A 138 -11.24 -17.37 10.89
CA TRP A 138 -9.81 -17.67 10.87
C TRP A 138 -9.58 -19.11 10.40
N PRO A 139 -8.53 -19.40 9.60
CA PRO A 139 -7.48 -18.47 9.15
C PRO A 139 -7.82 -17.68 7.87
N ASP A 140 -8.95 -17.97 7.22
CA ASP A 140 -9.27 -17.48 5.88
C ASP A 140 -9.34 -15.95 5.79
N ASN A 141 -9.76 -15.29 6.88
CA ASN A 141 -9.81 -13.83 7.00
C ASN A 141 -8.43 -13.15 7.07
N ALA A 142 -7.35 -13.92 7.29
CA ALA A 142 -5.98 -13.45 7.38
C ALA A 142 -5.19 -13.69 6.07
N TYR A 143 -5.82 -14.23 5.03
CA TYR A 143 -5.22 -14.38 3.72
C TYR A 143 -5.18 -13.07 2.94
N ILE A 144 -4.10 -12.89 2.18
CA ILE A 144 -3.87 -11.75 1.31
C ILE A 144 -3.96 -12.21 -0.14
N TYR A 145 -4.75 -11.48 -0.91
CA TYR A 145 -5.00 -11.73 -2.32
C TYR A 145 -4.35 -10.67 -3.17
N GLN A 146 -4.14 -10.98 -4.45
CA GLN A 146 -3.39 -10.11 -5.35
C GLN A 146 -4.15 -9.86 -6.65
N ALA A 147 -4.07 -8.62 -7.12
CA ALA A 147 -4.39 -8.24 -8.50
C ALA A 147 -3.19 -7.54 -9.12
N ARG A 148 -3.15 -7.45 -10.44
CA ARG A 148 -2.16 -6.66 -11.17
C ARG A 148 -2.75 -6.01 -12.40
N VAL A 149 -2.07 -4.98 -12.89
CA VAL A 149 -2.41 -4.28 -14.13
C VAL A 149 -1.14 -3.73 -14.74
N LYS A 150 -1.08 -3.57 -16.06
CA LYS A 150 0.00 -2.79 -16.66
C LYS A 150 -0.11 -1.33 -16.22
N ALA A 151 1.02 -0.68 -15.96
CA ALA A 151 1.06 0.70 -15.50
C ALA A 151 0.28 1.66 -16.42
N ALA A 152 0.43 1.51 -17.73
CA ALA A 152 -0.28 2.30 -18.74
C ALA A 152 -1.81 2.07 -18.75
N ASP A 153 -2.27 0.94 -18.20
CA ASP A 153 -3.68 0.54 -18.15
C ASP A 153 -4.30 0.70 -16.75
N ALA A 154 -3.58 1.31 -15.80
CA ALA A 154 -3.96 1.33 -14.37
C ALA A 154 -5.35 1.92 -14.08
N PHE A 155 -5.87 2.74 -14.98
CA PHE A 155 -7.15 3.43 -14.87
C PHE A 155 -8.30 2.73 -15.63
N ASN A 156 -8.09 1.49 -16.08
CA ASN A 156 -9.11 0.68 -16.75
C ASN A 156 -9.32 -0.65 -16.02
N LEU A 157 -10.44 -0.77 -15.28
CA LEU A 157 -10.76 -1.98 -14.52
C LEU A 157 -10.77 -3.26 -15.37
N SER A 158 -11.18 -3.20 -16.64
CA SER A 158 -11.22 -4.37 -17.53
C SER A 158 -9.84 -4.93 -17.90
N LYS A 159 -8.76 -4.21 -17.57
CA LYS A 159 -7.38 -4.60 -17.82
C LYS A 159 -6.70 -5.26 -16.61
N TYR A 160 -7.38 -5.29 -15.47
CA TYR A 160 -6.85 -5.93 -14.29
C TYR A 160 -6.90 -7.45 -14.43
N GLU A 161 -5.86 -8.09 -13.94
CA GLU A 161 -5.75 -9.52 -13.78
C GLU A 161 -5.71 -9.85 -12.28
N TYR A 162 -6.33 -10.95 -11.91
CA TYR A 162 -6.45 -11.42 -10.54
C TYR A 162 -5.70 -12.74 -10.42
N TRP A 163 -5.07 -12.97 -9.27
CA TRP A 163 -4.34 -14.20 -9.01
C TRP A 163 -5.31 -15.31 -8.60
N TRP A 164 -5.38 -16.39 -9.38
CA TRP A 164 -6.22 -17.57 -9.12
C TRP A 164 -5.43 -18.74 -8.53
N GLY A 165 -4.26 -18.47 -7.95
CA GLY A 165 -3.38 -19.50 -7.41
C GLY A 165 -2.40 -20.07 -8.43
N ARG A 166 -1.48 -20.92 -7.96
CA ARG A 166 -0.36 -21.41 -8.79
C ARG A 166 -0.78 -22.31 -9.94
N GLU A 167 -1.86 -23.04 -9.77
CA GLU A 167 -2.38 -23.96 -10.78
C GLU A 167 -3.05 -23.20 -11.93
N GLU A 168 -3.78 -22.12 -11.61
CA GLU A 168 -4.59 -21.39 -12.59
C GLU A 168 -3.91 -20.12 -13.11
N GLY A 169 -3.02 -19.51 -12.32
CA GLY A 169 -2.29 -18.29 -12.67
C GLY A 169 -3.15 -17.03 -12.68
N TRP A 170 -2.78 -16.08 -13.53
CA TRP A 170 -3.45 -14.79 -13.68
C TRP A 170 -4.67 -14.90 -14.61
N LYS A 171 -5.81 -14.32 -14.23
CA LYS A 171 -7.02 -14.26 -15.07
C LYS A 171 -7.69 -12.90 -15.01
N SER A 172 -8.42 -12.53 -16.06
CA SER A 172 -9.21 -11.28 -16.09
C SER A 172 -10.47 -11.34 -15.23
N ASP A 173 -10.98 -12.54 -14.92
CA ASP A 173 -12.12 -12.70 -14.02
C ASP A 173 -11.72 -12.35 -12.59
N ILE A 174 -12.56 -11.54 -11.92
CA ILE A 174 -12.37 -11.19 -10.51
C ILE A 174 -12.38 -12.47 -9.68
N LEU A 175 -11.40 -12.63 -8.80
CA LEU A 175 -11.29 -13.79 -7.92
C LEU A 175 -12.56 -13.95 -7.06
N THR A 176 -13.15 -15.14 -7.10
CA THR A 176 -14.34 -15.50 -6.30
C THR A 176 -14.10 -16.61 -5.27
N THR A 177 -12.93 -17.25 -5.31
CA THR A 177 -12.54 -18.33 -4.41
C THR A 177 -11.44 -17.82 -3.48
N PHE A 178 -11.65 -17.93 -2.18
CA PHE A 178 -10.82 -17.30 -1.15
C PHE A 178 -10.24 -18.36 -0.22
N THR A 179 -9.14 -18.98 -0.64
CA THR A 179 -8.46 -20.06 0.09
C THR A 179 -6.94 -19.85 0.08
N ALA A 180 -6.22 -20.69 0.84
CA ALA A 180 -4.75 -20.69 0.89
C ALA A 180 -4.11 -20.86 -0.50
N GLU A 181 -4.74 -21.62 -1.41
CA GLU A 181 -4.25 -21.87 -2.77
C GLU A 181 -4.30 -20.63 -3.66
N THR A 182 -5.30 -19.78 -3.44
CA THR A 182 -5.52 -18.51 -4.17
C THR A 182 -4.88 -17.30 -3.49
N ALA A 183 -4.37 -17.46 -2.26
CA ALA A 183 -3.68 -16.42 -1.53
C ALA A 183 -2.19 -16.33 -1.93
N VAL A 184 -1.60 -15.15 -1.80
CA VAL A 184 -0.15 -14.95 -1.98
C VAL A 184 0.61 -14.87 -0.66
N LEU A 185 -0.05 -14.36 0.39
CA LEU A 185 0.50 -14.16 1.74
C LEU A 185 -0.58 -14.46 2.77
N TRP A 186 -0.17 -14.60 4.04
CA TRP A 186 -1.09 -14.77 5.16
C TRP A 186 -0.50 -14.19 6.44
N GLY A 187 -1.36 -13.70 7.33
CA GLY A 187 -0.95 -13.20 8.65
C GLY A 187 0.01 -12.02 8.55
N VAL A 188 -0.29 -11.07 7.67
CA VAL A 188 0.52 -9.85 7.50
C VAL A 188 -0.38 -8.62 7.57
N GLY A 189 0.15 -7.53 8.13
CA GLY A 189 -0.46 -6.20 8.04
C GLY A 189 -0.02 -5.45 6.79
N GLN A 190 -0.38 -4.16 6.71
CA GLN A 190 0.14 -3.25 5.69
C GLN A 190 1.67 -3.28 5.67
N GLY A 191 2.24 -3.25 4.47
CA GLY A 191 3.68 -3.30 4.26
C GLY A 191 4.07 -2.85 2.87
N GLN A 192 5.28 -3.22 2.45
CA GLN A 192 5.80 -2.89 1.14
C GLN A 192 6.55 -4.05 0.51
N ILE A 193 6.37 -4.19 -0.81
CA ILE A 193 7.24 -5.01 -1.64
C ILE A 193 8.39 -4.14 -2.13
N VAL A 194 9.62 -4.62 -1.97
CA VAL A 194 10.83 -4.01 -2.51
C VAL A 194 11.68 -5.05 -3.21
N TYR A 195 12.29 -4.71 -4.34
CA TYR A 195 13.27 -5.62 -4.97
C TYR A 195 14.66 -5.35 -4.41
N SER A 196 15.29 -6.37 -3.81
CA SER A 196 16.66 -6.27 -3.32
C SER A 196 17.66 -6.51 -4.44
N GLN A 197 18.40 -5.47 -4.82
CA GLN A 197 19.50 -5.59 -5.77
C GLN A 197 20.67 -6.45 -5.25
N TYR A 198 20.84 -6.55 -3.93
CA TYR A 198 21.90 -7.34 -3.33
C TYR A 198 21.61 -8.84 -3.40
N PHE A 199 20.39 -9.24 -3.04
CA PHE A 199 19.98 -10.65 -3.03
C PHE A 199 19.31 -11.13 -4.32
N LYS A 200 18.99 -10.22 -5.24
CA LYS A 200 18.25 -10.49 -6.49
C LYS A 200 16.90 -11.17 -6.26
N THR A 201 16.16 -10.69 -5.26
CA THR A 201 14.87 -11.25 -4.81
C THR A 201 13.96 -10.13 -4.34
N TYR A 202 12.65 -10.39 -4.31
CA TYR A 202 11.68 -9.49 -3.72
C TYR A 202 11.63 -9.70 -2.22
N PHE A 203 11.52 -8.61 -1.47
CA PHE A 203 11.21 -8.61 -0.05
C PHE A 203 9.82 -8.05 0.18
N TYR A 204 9.07 -8.68 1.07
CA TYR A 204 7.88 -8.11 1.66
C TYR A 204 8.21 -7.74 3.10
N VAL A 205 8.03 -6.47 3.40
CA VAL A 205 8.48 -5.85 4.64
C VAL A 205 7.26 -5.27 5.33
N HIS A 206 6.99 -5.73 6.55
CA HIS A 206 5.78 -5.32 7.28
C HIS A 206 6.01 -5.35 8.79
N LEU A 207 5.01 -4.87 9.53
CA LEU A 207 4.95 -5.01 10.98
C LEU A 207 4.00 -6.15 11.38
N GLU A 208 4.33 -6.79 12.49
CA GLU A 208 3.42 -7.58 13.33
C GLU A 208 3.58 -7.09 14.77
N GLY A 209 2.58 -6.36 15.28
CA GLY A 209 2.74 -5.59 16.51
C GLY A 209 3.92 -4.61 16.41
N ALA A 210 4.86 -4.70 17.35
CA ALA A 210 6.08 -3.88 17.37
C ALA A 210 7.26 -4.48 16.60
N THR A 211 7.06 -5.63 15.95
CA THR A 211 8.13 -6.38 15.29
C THR A 211 8.12 -6.13 13.79
N VAL A 212 9.29 -5.74 13.28
CA VAL A 212 9.60 -5.63 11.86
C VAL A 212 9.95 -7.00 11.32
N LEU A 213 9.17 -7.43 10.34
CA LEU A 213 9.29 -8.72 9.68
C LEU A 213 9.64 -8.55 8.21
N LEU A 214 10.45 -9.48 7.72
CA LEU A 214 10.84 -9.58 6.31
C LEU A 214 10.54 -10.98 5.79
N ARG A 215 9.90 -11.05 4.64
CA ARG A 215 9.72 -12.27 3.84
C ARG A 215 10.40 -12.06 2.49
N SER A 216 10.84 -13.14 1.84
CA SER A 216 11.47 -13.08 0.51
C SER A 216 10.74 -13.95 -0.51
N ALA A 217 10.79 -13.58 -1.77
CA ALA A 217 10.17 -14.33 -2.86
C ALA A 217 10.93 -14.16 -4.19
N PRO A 218 10.88 -15.16 -5.08
CA PRO A 218 11.44 -15.04 -6.43
C PRO A 218 10.60 -14.14 -7.35
N SER A 219 9.33 -13.90 -7.03
CA SER A 219 8.42 -13.03 -7.77
C SER A 219 7.37 -12.39 -6.83
N PRO A 220 6.66 -11.32 -7.24
CA PRO A 220 5.68 -10.65 -6.38
C PRO A 220 4.49 -11.53 -5.92
N GLU A 221 4.13 -12.57 -6.67
CA GLU A 221 3.12 -13.57 -6.30
C GLU A 221 3.68 -14.73 -5.45
N GLY A 222 4.97 -14.70 -5.12
CA GLY A 222 5.61 -15.70 -4.28
C GLY A 222 6.14 -16.93 -5.03
N PRO A 223 6.49 -18.02 -4.32
CA PRO A 223 6.15 -18.26 -2.92
C PRO A 223 6.97 -17.38 -1.99
N TRP A 224 6.27 -16.74 -1.06
CA TRP A 224 6.90 -15.96 0.00
C TRP A 224 7.44 -16.88 1.09
N SER A 225 8.64 -16.61 1.57
CA SER A 225 9.26 -17.33 2.68
C SER A 225 8.46 -17.17 3.97
N ALA A 226 8.82 -17.98 4.98
CA ALA A 226 8.48 -17.67 6.36
C ALA A 226 9.00 -16.26 6.73
N ALA A 227 8.31 -15.60 7.66
CA ALA A 227 8.74 -14.31 8.18
C ALA A 227 10.04 -14.47 8.98
N LYS A 228 10.96 -13.53 8.76
CA LYS A 228 12.17 -13.35 9.54
C LYS A 228 12.06 -12.05 10.33
N GLU A 229 12.22 -12.14 11.64
CA GLU A 229 12.36 -10.95 12.49
C GLU A 229 13.67 -10.23 12.19
N ILE A 230 13.55 -8.92 11.98
CA ILE A 230 14.68 -8.03 11.70
C ILE A 230 14.94 -7.08 12.87
N TYR A 231 13.87 -6.60 13.50
CA TYR A 231 13.94 -5.68 14.62
C TYR A 231 12.63 -5.70 15.41
N THR A 232 12.68 -5.55 16.72
CA THR A 232 11.49 -5.36 17.56
C THR A 232 11.62 -4.05 18.32
N ALA A 233 10.69 -3.13 18.09
CA ALA A 233 10.63 -1.86 18.79
C ALA A 233 10.11 -2.07 20.23
N THR A 234 10.59 -1.25 21.16
CA THR A 234 9.95 -1.11 22.47
C THR A 234 8.85 -0.05 22.36
N PRO A 235 7.57 -0.38 22.61
CA PRO A 235 6.49 0.60 22.60
C PRO A 235 6.75 1.75 23.58
N ILE A 236 6.58 2.99 23.13
CA ILE A 236 6.67 4.18 23.96
C ILE A 236 5.36 4.33 24.72
N ASP A 237 5.41 4.44 26.05
CA ASP A 237 4.26 4.62 26.95
C ASP A 237 3.12 3.62 26.71
N GLU A 238 3.47 2.35 26.44
CA GLU A 238 2.51 1.28 26.10
C GLU A 238 1.65 1.57 24.85
N GLY A 239 2.07 2.54 24.02
CA GLY A 239 1.37 2.95 22.82
C GLY A 239 1.50 1.98 21.63
N LEU A 240 0.84 2.32 20.53
CA LEU A 240 0.83 1.49 19.32
C LEU A 240 2.11 1.69 18.47
N VAL A 241 2.59 0.58 17.91
CA VAL A 241 3.61 0.57 16.85
C VAL A 241 2.93 0.13 15.55
N TYR A 242 3.01 0.94 14.49
CA TYR A 242 2.26 0.70 13.25
C TYR A 242 2.85 1.45 12.05
N ALA A 243 2.26 1.25 10.87
CA ALA A 243 2.61 1.91 9.61
C ALA A 243 4.11 1.77 9.25
N GLY A 244 4.59 0.53 9.17
CA GLY A 244 5.95 0.23 8.74
C GLY A 244 6.14 0.46 7.24
N VAL A 245 7.14 1.25 6.87
CA VAL A 245 7.45 1.62 5.49
C VAL A 245 8.96 1.50 5.25
N ALA A 246 9.36 0.88 4.15
CA ALA A 246 10.73 0.76 3.67
C ALA A 246 11.11 1.90 2.71
N TYR A 247 12.38 2.29 2.74
CA TYR A 247 12.95 3.36 1.93
C TYR A 247 14.09 2.82 1.06
N PRO A 248 13.80 2.02 0.02
CA PRO A 248 14.82 1.38 -0.80
C PRO A 248 15.69 2.40 -1.58
N TYR A 249 15.17 3.59 -1.84
CA TYR A 249 15.90 4.66 -2.54
C TYR A 249 17.11 5.22 -1.76
N LEU A 250 17.17 5.00 -0.43
CA LEU A 250 18.29 5.47 0.39
C LEU A 250 19.56 4.60 0.26
N ASP A 251 19.44 3.41 -0.35
CA ASP A 251 20.57 2.56 -0.73
C ASP A 251 20.18 1.61 -1.87
N GLU A 252 20.31 2.09 -3.10
CA GLU A 252 19.97 1.32 -4.30
C GLU A 252 20.87 0.09 -4.52
N SER A 253 22.01 -0.02 -3.83
CA SER A 253 22.82 -1.24 -3.87
C SER A 253 22.12 -2.42 -3.21
N GLY A 254 21.13 -2.14 -2.36
CA GLY A 254 20.38 -3.13 -1.59
C GLY A 254 21.17 -3.79 -0.46
N LYS A 255 22.38 -3.31 -0.14
CA LYS A 255 23.20 -3.80 0.99
C LYS A 255 22.63 -3.38 2.34
N THR A 256 21.92 -2.27 2.36
CA THR A 256 21.13 -1.83 3.51
C THR A 256 19.67 -1.67 3.15
N LEU A 257 18.80 -1.83 4.14
CA LEU A 257 17.38 -1.52 4.04
C LEU A 257 17.02 -0.56 5.18
N THR A 258 16.66 0.67 4.81
CA THR A 258 16.13 1.65 5.76
C THR A 258 14.63 1.50 5.87
N MET A 259 14.10 1.61 7.08
CA MET A 259 12.67 1.53 7.35
C MET A 259 12.25 2.50 8.43
N ALA A 260 11.05 3.06 8.32
CA ALA A 260 10.40 3.81 9.37
C ALA A 260 9.12 3.14 9.84
N PHE A 261 8.70 3.49 11.05
CA PHE A 261 7.40 3.14 11.62
C PHE A 261 7.00 4.19 12.66
N THR A 262 5.70 4.28 12.93
CA THR A 262 5.18 5.10 14.01
C THR A 262 5.19 4.31 15.30
N ASN A 263 5.76 4.87 16.37
CA ASN A 263 5.74 4.34 17.73
C ASN A 263 5.16 5.42 18.66
N ASN A 264 3.90 5.27 19.05
CA ASN A 264 3.16 6.25 19.86
C ASN A 264 3.28 7.72 19.35
N ASN A 265 2.99 7.95 18.07
CA ASN A 265 3.14 9.25 17.37
C ASN A 265 4.57 9.78 17.22
N HIS A 266 5.60 8.98 17.56
CA HIS A 266 6.99 9.24 17.20
C HIS A 266 7.37 8.43 15.97
N ILE A 267 7.93 9.06 14.95
CA ILE A 267 8.54 8.34 13.84
C ILE A 267 9.90 7.81 14.28
N GLN A 268 10.09 6.50 14.24
CA GLN A 268 11.37 5.85 14.45
C GLN A 268 11.87 5.26 13.14
N VAL A 269 13.18 5.29 12.94
CA VAL A 269 13.83 4.77 11.74
C VAL A 269 14.91 3.77 12.15
N ILE A 270 14.95 2.63 11.47
CA ILE A 270 16.03 1.66 11.53
C ILE A 270 16.73 1.57 10.18
N ARG A 271 18.03 1.26 10.20
CA ARG A 271 18.78 0.89 9.00
C ARG A 271 19.43 -0.46 9.24
N VAL A 272 19.03 -1.43 8.44
CA VAL A 272 19.49 -2.81 8.54
C VAL A 272 20.60 -3.01 7.53
N THR A 273 21.73 -3.58 7.96
CA THR A 273 22.83 -3.96 7.06
C THR A 273 22.82 -5.45 6.84
N PHE A 274 22.78 -5.87 5.58
CA PHE A 274 22.89 -7.28 5.21
C PHE A 274 24.36 -7.69 5.16
N VAL A 275 24.67 -8.85 5.72
CA VAL A 275 26.00 -9.47 5.76
C VAL A 275 26.02 -10.74 4.92
#